data_AF-G9L1M1-F1
#
_entry.id   AF-G9L1M1-F1
#
_cell.length_a   1.000
_cell.length_b   1.000
_cell.length_c   1.000
_cell.angle_alpha   90.00
_cell.angle_beta   90.00
_cell.angle_gamma   90.00
#
_symmetry.space_group_name_H-M   'P 1'
#
loop_
_entity.id
_entity.type
_entity.pdbx_description
1 polymer ?
#
loop_
_entity_poly.entity_id
_entity_poly.type
_entity_poly.pdbx_seq_one_letter_code
_entity_poly.pdbx_strand_id
1 'polypeptide(L)'
;LSPGLSSFKSQPCPPGYWCPGDQGAFLCPPGTFRTKPGASSQEDCELCPPGHYCPQAELQDHANMFVIHCRAGAECPAGSVAEVTCRAGSYCGPQTGVPPLCPGGYACPAGSSTYTGPGQLCVFPFYCPVGSAHPRACPGGSEALNGTGLRVSKETCCRLCEAGTYRSQALDSQTCQPCPPGFTCH
;
A
#
# COMPACT_ATOMS: atom_id res chain seq x y z
N LEU A 1 -4.01 -11.00 70.44
CA LEU A 1 -4.91 -10.99 69.26
C LEU A 1 -4.20 -10.25 68.14
N SER A 2 -3.88 -10.90 67.02
CA SER A 2 -3.31 -10.30 65.80
C SER A 2 -3.91 -11.02 64.57
N PRO A 3 -3.83 -10.48 63.34
CA PRO A 3 -4.86 -9.64 62.72
C PRO A 3 -5.45 -10.30 61.45
N GLY A 4 -6.76 -10.15 61.21
CA GLY A 4 -7.43 -10.74 60.04
C GLY A 4 -7.47 -9.79 58.85
N LEU A 5 -6.46 -9.90 58.00
CA LEU A 5 -6.22 -9.25 56.71
C LEU A 5 -7.51 -8.90 55.92
N SER A 6 -7.68 -7.62 55.57
CA SER A 6 -8.65 -7.18 54.55
C SER A 6 -8.40 -7.96 53.26
N SER A 7 -9.47 -8.55 52.72
CA SER A 7 -9.49 -9.31 51.46
C SER A 7 -8.80 -8.55 50.32
N PHE A 8 -7.54 -8.88 50.03
CA PHE A 8 -6.80 -8.34 48.89
C PHE A 8 -7.27 -9.10 47.63
N LYS A 9 -8.31 -8.60 46.98
CA LYS A 9 -8.78 -9.15 45.70
C LYS A 9 -7.84 -8.64 44.60
N SER A 10 -6.78 -9.40 44.29
CA SER A 10 -5.90 -9.05 43.16
C SER A 10 -6.70 -9.16 41.86
N GLN A 11 -7.12 -8.03 41.31
CA GLN A 11 -7.77 -8.01 40.01
C GLN A 11 -6.69 -8.09 38.91
N PRO A 12 -6.85 -8.96 37.91
CA PRO A 12 -5.89 -9.03 36.81
C PRO A 12 -5.93 -7.71 36.02
N CYS A 13 -4.78 -7.31 35.47
CA CYS A 13 -4.68 -6.11 34.64
C CYS A 13 -5.73 -6.15 33.50
N PRO A 14 -6.50 -5.08 33.27
CA PRO A 14 -7.58 -5.11 32.29
C PRO A 14 -7.05 -5.23 30.84
N PRO A 15 -7.83 -5.80 29.90
CA PRO A 15 -7.50 -5.81 28.48
C PRO A 15 -7.22 -4.41 27.93
N GLY A 16 -6.27 -4.31 27.00
CA GLY A 16 -5.78 -3.04 26.44
C GLY A 16 -4.83 -2.27 27.35
N TYR A 17 -4.50 -2.81 28.53
CA TYR A 17 -3.54 -2.25 29.48
C TYR A 17 -2.46 -3.26 29.87
N TRP A 18 -1.38 -2.75 30.44
CA TRP A 18 -0.34 -3.50 31.15
C TRP A 18 -0.08 -2.86 32.52
N CYS A 19 0.25 -3.68 33.52
CA CYS A 19 0.33 -3.26 34.91
C CYS A 19 1.68 -3.73 35.52
N PRO A 20 2.69 -2.85 35.65
CA PRO A 20 3.99 -3.20 36.21
C PRO A 20 3.95 -3.15 37.75
N GLY A 21 3.25 -4.14 38.33
CA GLY A 21 3.01 -4.22 39.77
C GLY A 21 1.99 -3.18 40.24
N ASP A 22 2.32 -2.45 41.31
CA ASP A 22 1.42 -1.49 41.97
C ASP A 22 1.45 -0.08 41.37
N GLN A 23 2.09 0.10 40.20
CA GLN A 23 2.24 1.40 39.55
C GLN A 23 1.00 1.85 38.76
N GLY A 24 -0.08 1.05 38.78
CA GLY A 24 -1.32 1.30 38.05
C GLY A 24 -1.40 0.60 36.70
N ALA A 25 -2.47 0.89 35.95
CA ALA A 25 -2.72 0.34 34.62
C ALA A 25 -2.31 1.35 33.56
N PHE A 26 -1.40 0.95 32.67
CA PHE A 26 -0.92 1.75 31.54
C PHE A 26 -1.48 1.20 30.24
N LEU A 27 -1.85 2.08 29.33
CA LEU A 27 -2.34 1.66 28.01
C LEU A 27 -1.26 0.89 27.25
N CYS A 28 -1.68 -0.11 26.48
CA CYS A 28 -0.82 -0.69 25.46
C CYS A 28 -0.36 0.41 24.48
N PRO A 29 0.91 0.40 24.05
CA PRO A 29 1.46 1.43 23.18
C PRO A 29 0.74 1.48 21.82
N PRO A 30 0.77 2.62 21.12
CA PRO A 30 0.23 2.73 19.77
C PRO A 30 0.78 1.63 18.84
N GLY A 31 -0.07 1.10 17.97
CA GLY A 31 0.32 0.01 17.07
C GLY A 31 0.31 -1.35 17.75
N THR A 32 -0.13 -1.43 19.01
CA THR A 32 -0.34 -2.70 19.72
C THR A 32 -1.74 -2.75 20.33
N PHE A 33 -2.20 -3.97 20.61
CA PHE A 33 -3.48 -4.26 21.22
C PHE A 33 -3.34 -5.40 22.22
N ARG A 34 -4.30 -5.55 23.13
CA ARG A 34 -4.38 -6.75 23.96
C ARG A 34 -5.82 -7.07 24.34
N THR A 35 -6.27 -8.28 24.00
CA THR A 35 -7.61 -8.78 24.34
C THR A 35 -7.65 -9.53 25.67
N LYS A 36 -6.51 -10.09 26.10
CA LYS A 36 -6.40 -10.90 27.30
C LYS A 36 -6.07 -10.05 28.53
N PRO A 37 -6.67 -10.31 29.70
CA PRO A 37 -6.27 -9.66 30.94
C PRO A 37 -4.88 -10.13 31.41
N GLY A 38 -4.37 -9.49 32.46
CA GLY A 38 -3.19 -9.93 33.21
C GLY A 38 -1.84 -9.61 32.57
N ALA A 39 -1.75 -8.58 31.71
CA ALA A 39 -0.44 -8.08 31.25
C ALA A 39 0.34 -7.46 32.41
N SER A 40 1.60 -7.86 32.52
CA SER A 40 2.55 -7.40 33.53
C SER A 40 3.59 -6.43 32.97
N SER A 41 3.72 -6.39 31.65
CA SER A 41 4.77 -5.68 30.94
C SER A 41 4.24 -5.15 29.59
N GLN A 42 4.94 -4.20 28.97
CA GLN A 42 4.55 -3.66 27.67
C GLN A 42 4.66 -4.72 26.56
N GLU A 43 5.57 -5.67 26.72
CA GLU A 43 5.83 -6.80 25.82
C GLU A 43 4.67 -7.79 25.77
N ASP A 44 3.76 -7.74 26.75
CA ASP A 44 2.51 -8.48 26.72
C ASP A 44 1.51 -7.90 25.68
N CYS A 45 1.71 -6.69 25.18
CA CYS A 45 0.86 -6.12 24.14
C CYS A 45 1.23 -6.70 22.76
N GLU A 46 0.23 -7.17 22.02
CA GLU A 46 0.40 -7.80 20.71
C GLU A 46 0.46 -6.73 19.62
N LEU A 47 1.34 -6.89 18.62
CA LEU A 47 1.38 -5.99 17.46
C LEU A 47 0.05 -6.01 16.71
N CYS A 48 -0.38 -4.84 16.25
CA CYS A 48 -1.56 -4.75 15.40
C CYS A 48 -1.36 -5.61 14.15
N PRO A 49 -2.28 -6.53 13.84
CA PRO A 49 -2.11 -7.45 12.72
C PRO A 49 -2.18 -6.69 11.39
N PRO A 50 -1.48 -7.16 10.33
CA PRO A 50 -1.59 -6.57 9.00
C PRO A 50 -3.06 -6.45 8.56
N GLY A 51 -3.38 -5.36 7.86
CA GLY A 51 -4.74 -5.03 7.45
C GLY A 51 -5.56 -4.34 8.53
N HIS A 52 -4.96 -4.06 9.68
CA HIS A 52 -5.56 -3.38 10.81
C HIS A 52 -4.65 -2.31 11.37
N TYR A 53 -5.24 -1.35 12.07
CA TYR A 53 -4.50 -0.36 12.83
C TYR A 53 -5.04 -0.21 14.24
N CYS A 54 -4.14 0.17 15.14
CA CYS A 54 -4.34 0.29 16.57
C CYS A 54 -3.93 1.71 16.95
N PRO A 55 -4.88 2.66 17.02
CA PRO A 55 -4.59 4.08 17.20
C PRO A 55 -3.98 4.38 18.56
N GLN A 56 -3.57 5.63 18.77
CA GLN A 56 -3.10 6.07 20.07
C GLN A 56 -4.31 6.21 21.02
N ALA A 57 -4.38 5.30 21.99
CA ALA A 57 -5.51 5.15 22.91
C ALA A 57 -5.83 6.45 23.70
N GLU A 58 -4.81 7.27 23.99
CA GLU A 58 -4.93 8.56 24.68
C GLU A 58 -5.75 9.60 23.90
N LEU A 59 -5.78 9.51 22.57
CA LEU A 59 -6.50 10.45 21.70
C LEU A 59 -7.98 10.07 21.52
N GLN A 60 -8.37 8.86 21.94
CA GLN A 60 -9.71 8.31 21.69
C GLN A 60 -10.43 7.80 22.94
N ASP A 61 -9.83 7.90 24.14
CA ASP A 61 -10.40 7.40 25.41
C ASP A 61 -10.82 5.91 25.34
N HIS A 62 -10.17 5.16 24.45
CA HIS A 62 -10.45 3.74 24.22
C HIS A 62 -9.12 2.98 24.30
N ALA A 63 -9.04 2.04 25.24
CA ALA A 63 -7.94 1.08 25.25
C ALA A 63 -7.97 0.25 23.97
N ASN A 64 -6.79 -0.07 23.41
CA ASN A 64 -6.65 -0.94 22.24
C ASN A 64 -6.97 -2.40 22.61
N MET A 65 -8.25 -2.65 22.90
CA MET A 65 -8.82 -3.98 23.08
C MET A 65 -9.22 -4.58 21.73
N PHE A 66 -9.67 -3.73 20.81
CA PHE A 66 -10.09 -4.11 19.46
C PHE A 66 -9.21 -3.44 18.41
N VAL A 67 -9.05 -4.13 17.28
CA VAL A 67 -8.29 -3.65 16.13
C VAL A 67 -9.23 -3.03 15.10
N ILE A 68 -8.80 -1.97 14.40
CA ILE A 68 -9.64 -1.30 13.41
C ILE A 68 -9.22 -1.77 12.00
N HIS A 69 -10.18 -2.28 11.23
CA HIS A 69 -9.93 -2.72 9.85
C HIS A 69 -9.61 -1.55 8.92
N CYS A 70 -8.66 -1.76 8.02
CA CYS A 70 -8.28 -0.74 7.05
C CYS A 70 -9.26 -0.71 5.89
N ARG A 71 -9.63 0.51 5.48
CA ARG A 71 -10.57 0.72 4.38
C ARG A 71 -9.93 0.38 3.04
N ALA A 72 -10.76 0.06 2.05
CA ALA A 72 -10.30 -0.09 0.67
C ALA A 72 -9.64 1.23 0.18
N GLY A 73 -8.55 1.11 -0.56
CA GLY A 73 -7.69 2.23 -0.96
C GLY A 73 -6.68 2.64 0.11
N ALA A 74 -6.62 1.95 1.25
CA ALA A 74 -5.60 2.11 2.29
C ALA A 74 -4.86 0.80 2.58
N GLU A 75 -3.64 0.93 3.09
CA GLU A 75 -2.79 -0.16 3.56
C GLU A 75 -2.43 0.02 5.04
N CYS A 76 -2.31 -1.10 5.75
CA CYS A 76 -1.91 -1.13 7.15
C CYS A 76 -0.92 -2.27 7.42
N PRO A 77 0.38 -2.00 7.33
CA PRO A 77 1.41 -2.95 7.75
C PRO A 77 1.23 -3.39 9.21
N ALA A 78 1.95 -4.45 9.60
CA ALA A 78 1.98 -4.87 10.99
C ALA A 78 2.42 -3.70 11.90
N GLY A 79 1.71 -3.49 13.01
CA GLY A 79 1.98 -2.40 13.94
C GLY A 79 1.45 -1.03 13.51
N SER A 80 0.57 -0.96 12.50
CA SER A 80 -0.02 0.30 12.07
C SER A 80 -0.77 1.02 13.21
N VAL A 81 -0.51 2.32 13.35
CA VAL A 81 -1.24 3.22 14.26
C VAL A 81 -2.40 3.93 13.57
N ALA A 82 -2.37 3.97 12.25
CA ALA A 82 -3.38 4.58 11.40
C ALA A 82 -3.35 3.89 10.03
N GLU A 83 -4.42 4.09 9.27
CA GLU A 83 -4.46 3.74 7.86
C GLU A 83 -3.52 4.64 7.04
N VAL A 84 -2.81 4.05 6.08
CA VAL A 84 -1.95 4.78 5.15
C VAL A 84 -2.55 4.66 3.75
N THR A 85 -2.49 5.72 2.93
CA THR A 85 -2.94 5.64 1.54
C THR A 85 -2.22 4.52 0.80
N CYS A 86 -2.98 3.72 0.04
CA CYS A 86 -2.40 2.64 -0.77
C CYS A 86 -1.30 3.18 -1.68
N ARG A 87 -0.09 2.61 -1.60
CA ARG A 87 1.04 3.04 -2.43
C ARG A 87 0.76 2.92 -3.92
N ALA A 88 1.30 3.86 -4.69
CA ALA A 88 1.21 3.82 -6.14
C ALA A 88 1.95 2.59 -6.71
N GLY A 89 1.41 2.01 -7.78
CA GLY A 89 1.87 0.72 -8.31
C GLY A 89 1.30 -0.50 -7.59
N SER A 90 0.40 -0.30 -6.62
CA SER A 90 -0.34 -1.34 -5.92
C SER A 90 -1.84 -1.00 -5.85
N TYR A 91 -2.67 -1.97 -5.50
CA TYR A 91 -4.08 -1.76 -5.19
C TYR A 91 -4.43 -2.41 -3.86
N CYS A 92 -5.33 -1.79 -3.11
CA CYS A 92 -5.66 -2.20 -1.74
C CYS A 92 -7.17 -2.41 -1.59
N GLY A 93 -7.60 -3.67 -1.47
CA GLY A 93 -8.96 -3.98 -1.00
C GLY A 93 -9.12 -3.66 0.50
N PRO A 94 -10.29 -3.96 1.09
CA PRO A 94 -10.46 -3.92 2.54
C PRO A 94 -9.43 -4.81 3.26
N GLN A 95 -9.01 -4.41 4.46
CA GLN A 95 -8.10 -5.18 5.32
C GLN A 95 -6.77 -5.54 4.64
N THR A 96 -6.24 -4.65 3.79
CA THR A 96 -4.96 -4.89 3.10
C THR A 96 -3.80 -4.51 4.02
N GLY A 97 -2.99 -5.50 4.42
CA GLY A 97 -1.76 -5.24 5.16
C GLY A 97 -0.51 -5.14 4.28
N VAL A 98 -0.44 -6.00 3.27
CA VAL A 98 0.62 -6.00 2.27
C VAL A 98 -0.03 -5.90 0.89
N PRO A 99 -0.03 -4.71 0.28
CA PRO A 99 -0.65 -4.50 -1.03
C PRO A 99 -0.02 -5.35 -2.14
N PRO A 100 -0.82 -6.07 -2.94
CA PRO A 100 -0.34 -6.71 -4.16
C PRO A 100 0.17 -5.66 -5.17
N LEU A 101 1.07 -6.07 -6.05
CA LEU A 101 1.50 -5.24 -7.18
C LEU A 101 0.36 -5.08 -8.19
N CYS A 102 0.29 -3.92 -8.84
CA CYS A 102 -0.63 -3.67 -9.94
C CYS A 102 -0.37 -4.69 -11.07
N PRO A 103 -1.37 -5.44 -11.54
CA PRO A 103 -1.18 -6.40 -12.61
C PRO A 103 -0.69 -5.73 -13.90
N GLY A 104 0.10 -6.46 -14.69
CA GLY A 104 0.53 -5.97 -16.00
C GLY A 104 -0.69 -5.63 -16.87
N GLY A 105 -0.59 -4.55 -17.65
CA GLY A 105 -1.68 -3.99 -18.44
C GLY A 105 -2.49 -2.91 -17.73
N TYR A 106 -2.24 -2.70 -16.44
CA TYR A 106 -2.95 -1.73 -15.62
C TYR A 106 -2.02 -0.76 -14.92
N ALA A 107 -2.52 0.44 -14.64
CA ALA A 107 -1.87 1.44 -13.83
C ALA A 107 -2.68 1.69 -12.56
N CYS A 108 -2.03 1.63 -11.41
CA CYS A 108 -2.65 1.84 -10.11
C CYS A 108 -2.05 3.10 -9.45
N PRO A 109 -2.69 4.28 -9.59
CA PRO A 109 -2.30 5.48 -8.84
C PRO A 109 -2.39 5.28 -7.32
N ALA A 110 -1.79 6.18 -6.55
CA ALA A 110 -1.92 6.16 -5.09
C ALA A 110 -3.40 6.19 -4.66
N GLY A 111 -3.76 5.36 -3.68
CA GLY A 111 -5.13 5.23 -3.19
C GLY A 111 -6.03 4.29 -4.00
N SER A 112 -5.47 3.56 -4.99
CA SER A 112 -6.23 2.58 -5.77
C SER A 112 -6.80 1.47 -4.89
N SER A 113 -8.13 1.31 -4.89
CA SER A 113 -8.82 0.22 -4.18
C SER A 113 -9.00 -1.04 -5.04
N THR A 114 -8.87 -0.90 -6.35
CA THR A 114 -8.91 -1.96 -7.37
C THR A 114 -7.88 -1.63 -8.46
N TYR A 115 -7.65 -2.53 -9.40
CA TYR A 115 -6.87 -2.30 -10.62
C TYR A 115 -7.74 -2.24 -11.89
N THR A 116 -9.04 -2.54 -11.78
CA THR A 116 -10.01 -2.55 -12.90
C THR A 116 -10.94 -1.34 -12.91
N GLY A 117 -10.62 -0.31 -12.14
CA GLY A 117 -11.36 0.94 -12.07
C GLY A 117 -11.22 1.79 -13.34
N PRO A 118 -12.02 2.85 -13.46
CA PRO A 118 -11.98 3.76 -14.59
C PRO A 118 -10.58 4.35 -14.80
N GLY A 119 -10.08 4.29 -16.04
CA GLY A 119 -8.77 4.84 -16.40
C GLY A 119 -7.56 4.03 -15.92
N GLN A 120 -7.75 2.86 -15.29
CA GLN A 120 -6.64 2.01 -14.87
C GLN A 120 -6.16 1.06 -15.97
N LEU A 121 -6.97 0.76 -16.98
CA LEU A 121 -6.55 -0.04 -18.13
C LEU A 121 -5.61 0.76 -19.03
N CYS A 122 -4.44 0.21 -19.32
CA CYS A 122 -3.47 0.86 -20.21
C CYS A 122 -3.83 0.57 -21.67
N VAL A 123 -4.31 1.62 -22.33
CA VAL A 123 -4.72 1.61 -23.73
C VAL A 123 -3.65 2.24 -24.62
N PHE A 124 -3.75 2.01 -25.93
CA PHE A 124 -2.86 2.63 -26.91
C PHE A 124 -2.82 4.17 -26.73
N PRO A 125 -1.64 4.82 -26.77
CA PRO A 125 -0.32 4.29 -27.14
C PRO A 125 0.51 3.74 -25.96
N PHE A 126 -0.05 3.63 -24.75
CA PHE A 126 0.70 3.33 -23.54
C PHE A 126 0.73 1.83 -23.19
N TYR A 127 1.70 1.42 -22.39
CA TYR A 127 1.78 0.07 -21.82
C TYR A 127 2.13 0.13 -20.34
N CYS A 128 1.86 -0.96 -19.62
CA CYS A 128 2.01 -1.05 -18.17
C CYS A 128 2.61 -2.40 -17.76
N PRO A 129 3.90 -2.43 -17.41
CA PRO A 129 4.49 -3.55 -16.68
C PRO A 129 3.83 -3.73 -15.30
N VAL A 130 4.02 -4.90 -14.69
CA VAL A 130 3.60 -5.17 -13.31
C VAL A 130 4.15 -4.07 -12.37
N GLY A 131 3.31 -3.59 -11.47
CA GLY A 131 3.65 -2.52 -10.52
C GLY A 131 3.60 -1.10 -11.12
N SER A 132 2.95 -0.91 -12.26
CA SER A 132 2.85 0.43 -12.86
C SER A 132 1.92 1.33 -12.05
N ALA A 133 2.44 2.50 -11.65
CA ALA A 133 1.64 3.57 -11.05
C ALA A 133 0.92 4.41 -12.11
N HIS A 134 1.51 4.51 -13.30
CA HIS A 134 1.03 5.34 -14.41
C HIS A 134 1.31 4.64 -15.74
N PRO A 135 0.52 4.92 -16.80
CA PRO A 135 0.79 4.42 -18.15
C PRO A 135 2.15 4.90 -18.68
N ARG A 136 2.89 4.00 -19.34
CA ARG A 136 4.22 4.28 -19.88
C ARG A 136 4.18 4.40 -21.39
N ALA A 137 4.80 5.44 -21.95
CA ALA A 137 4.99 5.55 -23.39
C ALA A 137 6.19 4.71 -23.84
N CYS A 138 6.20 4.34 -25.12
CA CYS A 138 7.39 3.76 -25.72
C CYS A 138 8.58 4.74 -25.63
N PRO A 139 9.80 4.26 -25.31
CA PRO A 139 10.98 5.11 -25.23
C PRO A 139 11.29 5.79 -26.57
N GLY A 140 12.07 6.87 -26.53
CA GLY A 140 12.56 7.53 -27.74
C GLY A 140 13.22 6.54 -28.71
N GLY A 141 13.03 6.76 -30.00
CA GLY A 141 13.47 5.82 -31.05
C GLY A 141 12.59 4.57 -31.19
N SER A 142 11.46 4.46 -30.47
CA SER A 142 10.48 3.40 -30.66
C SER A 142 9.05 3.92 -30.69
N GLU A 143 8.24 3.39 -31.59
CA GLU A 143 6.81 3.70 -31.71
C GLU A 143 5.94 2.64 -31.04
N ALA A 144 4.74 3.04 -30.64
CA ALA A 144 3.77 2.14 -30.05
C ALA A 144 3.09 1.30 -31.14
N LEU A 145 3.03 -0.01 -30.92
CA LEU A 145 2.28 -0.93 -31.77
C LEU A 145 0.81 -0.94 -31.36
N ASN A 146 -0.12 -0.88 -32.31
CA ASN A 146 -1.54 -1.09 -32.04
C ASN A 146 -1.85 -2.59 -32.13
N GLY A 147 -2.35 -3.18 -31.04
CA GLY A 147 -2.56 -4.62 -30.90
C GLY A 147 -3.78 -4.92 -30.05
N THR A 148 -4.32 -6.13 -30.19
CA THR A 148 -5.58 -6.58 -29.55
C THR A 148 -5.40 -7.14 -28.14
N GLY A 149 -4.15 -7.27 -27.67
CA GLY A 149 -3.81 -7.82 -26.37
C GLY A 149 -3.64 -6.78 -25.26
N LEU A 150 -3.51 -7.28 -24.03
CA LEU A 150 -3.20 -6.46 -22.87
C LEU A 150 -1.78 -5.87 -23.00
N ARG A 151 -1.65 -4.57 -22.77
CA ARG A 151 -0.41 -3.82 -23.05
C ARG A 151 0.57 -3.95 -21.89
N VAL A 152 1.15 -5.14 -21.71
CA VAL A 152 1.88 -5.51 -20.48
C VAL A 152 3.38 -5.20 -20.47
N SER A 153 4.02 -5.01 -21.62
CA SER A 153 5.48 -4.84 -21.67
C SER A 153 5.96 -4.02 -22.85
N LYS A 154 7.21 -3.53 -22.79
CA LYS A 154 7.84 -2.77 -23.87
C LYS A 154 8.02 -3.65 -25.11
N GLU A 155 8.44 -4.90 -24.92
CA GLU A 155 8.81 -5.83 -25.99
C GLU A 155 7.61 -6.18 -26.89
N THR A 156 6.40 -6.15 -26.32
CA THR A 156 5.16 -6.47 -27.02
C THR A 156 4.45 -5.22 -27.56
N CYS A 157 4.68 -4.07 -26.93
CA CYS A 157 3.95 -2.83 -27.22
C CYS A 157 4.75 -1.80 -28.01
N CYS A 158 6.07 -1.98 -28.15
CA CYS A 158 6.95 -1.02 -28.77
C CYS A 158 7.82 -1.67 -29.85
N ARG A 159 8.00 -0.96 -30.96
CA ARG A 159 8.91 -1.34 -32.05
C ARG A 159 9.91 -0.23 -32.27
N LEU A 160 11.19 -0.58 -32.45
CA LEU A 160 12.23 0.38 -32.83
C LEU A 160 11.91 0.99 -34.19
N CYS A 161 12.17 2.28 -34.34
CA CYS A 161 12.06 2.94 -35.63
C CYS A 161 13.04 2.31 -36.63
N GLU A 162 12.57 2.09 -37.85
CA GLU A 162 13.40 1.58 -38.94
C GLU A 162 14.46 2.64 -39.34
N ALA A 163 15.57 2.19 -39.94
CA ALA A 163 16.63 3.09 -40.39
C ALA A 163 16.09 4.20 -41.31
N GLY A 164 16.53 5.44 -41.09
CA GLY A 164 16.01 6.61 -41.81
C GLY A 164 14.73 7.21 -41.22
N THR A 165 14.24 6.65 -40.11
CA THR A 165 13.15 7.24 -39.32
C THR A 165 13.58 7.50 -37.87
N TYR A 166 12.92 8.43 -37.20
CA TYR A 166 13.17 8.77 -35.80
C TYR A 166 11.87 9.06 -35.07
N ARG A 167 11.90 8.91 -33.75
CA ARG A 167 10.82 9.39 -32.88
C ARG A 167 11.40 10.09 -31.67
N SER A 168 11.13 11.38 -31.55
CA SER A 168 11.48 12.16 -30.36
C SER A 168 10.31 12.18 -29.38
N GLN A 169 10.61 12.13 -28.08
CA GLN A 169 9.60 12.32 -27.04
C GLN A 169 9.13 13.77 -26.90
N ALA A 170 9.86 14.72 -27.50
CA ALA A 170 9.58 16.16 -27.42
C ALA A 170 8.56 16.66 -28.45
N LEU A 171 8.32 15.90 -29.52
CA LEU A 171 7.48 16.30 -30.66
C LEU A 171 6.03 15.78 -30.58
N ASP A 172 5.62 15.18 -29.46
CA ASP A 172 4.30 14.53 -29.26
C ASP A 172 3.92 13.44 -30.28
N SER A 173 4.77 13.18 -31.28
CA SER A 173 4.53 12.19 -32.31
C SER A 173 4.59 10.77 -31.72
N GLN A 174 3.52 10.01 -31.94
CA GLN A 174 3.38 8.63 -31.46
C GLN A 174 3.91 7.59 -32.46
N THR A 175 4.30 8.03 -33.66
CA THR A 175 4.79 7.19 -34.77
C THR A 175 6.17 7.63 -35.22
N CYS A 176 6.92 6.72 -35.84
CA CYS A 176 8.21 7.05 -36.43
C CYS A 176 8.02 8.04 -37.59
N GLN A 177 8.88 9.06 -37.64
CA GLN A 177 8.87 10.13 -38.65
C GLN A 177 10.14 10.03 -39.51
N PRO A 178 10.10 10.38 -40.81
CA PRO A 178 11.30 10.42 -41.62
C PRO A 178 12.30 11.46 -41.09
N CYS A 179 13.60 11.15 -41.16
CA CYS A 179 14.64 12.07 -40.71
C CYS A 179 14.56 13.43 -41.45
N PRO A 180 14.78 14.56 -40.75
CA PRO A 180 14.82 15.86 -41.40
C PRO A 180 15.94 15.91 -42.45
N PRO A 181 15.77 16.69 -43.54
CA PRO A 181 16.82 16.89 -44.53
C PRO A 181 18.14 17.32 -43.88
N GLY A 182 19.24 16.66 -44.24
CA GLY A 182 20.58 16.93 -43.70
C GLY A 182 20.94 16.16 -42.43
N PHE A 183 20.06 15.29 -41.91
CA PHE A 183 20.31 14.45 -40.73
C PHE A 183 20.17 12.96 -41.06
N THR A 184 21.02 12.13 -40.45
CA THR A 184 20.91 10.66 -40.50
C THR A 184 20.42 10.12 -39.16
N CYS A 185 19.42 9.23 -39.18
CA CYS A 185 18.94 8.52 -37.99
C CYS A 185 19.12 7.01 -38.18
N HIS A 186 19.60 6.36 -37.13
CA HIS A 186 19.88 4.91 -37.06
C HIS A 186 19.11 4.30 -35.90
#